data_AF-A0A564TNN0-F1
#
_entry.id   AF-A0A564TNN0-F1
#
_cell.length_a   1.000
_cell.length_b   1.000
_cell.length_c   1.000
_cell.angle_alpha   90.00
_cell.angle_beta   90.00
_cell.angle_gamma   90.00
#
_symmetry.space_group_name_H-M   'P 1'
#
loop_
_entity.id
_entity.type
_entity.pdbx_description
1 polymer ?
#
loop_
_entity_poly.entity_id
_entity_poly.type
_entity_poly.pdbx_seq_one_letter_code
_entity_poly.pdbx_strand_id
1 'polypeptide(L)' 'MSTREYAKTLIDQIPESKLIFVVPYLQGAALPDDVEMPNAKTLAAIEEVENMIETGKGEHFEGSTADLFAQLAAEG' A
#
# COMPACT_ATOMS: atom_id res chain seq x y z
N MET A 1 25.30 -7.68 22.20
CA MET A 1 25.18 -7.09 20.86
C MET A 1 23.70 -7.02 20.54
N SER A 2 23.20 -5.83 20.23
CA SER A 2 21.81 -5.63 19.82
C SER A 2 21.60 -6.06 18.36
N THR A 3 20.36 -6.35 17.98
CA THR A 3 19.99 -6.64 16.59
C THR A 3 20.43 -5.54 15.63
N ARG A 4 20.38 -4.27 16.06
CA ARG A 4 20.85 -3.12 15.29
C ARG A 4 22.36 -3.15 15.04
N GLU A 5 23.15 -3.48 16.07
CA GLU A 5 24.61 -3.60 15.93
C GLU A 5 24.99 -4.75 15.01
N TYR A 6 24.31 -5.89 15.13
CA TYR A 6 24.52 -7.04 14.25
C TYR A 6 24.17 -6.72 12.79
N ALA A 7 23.06 -6.03 12.54
CA ALA A 7 22.68 -5.60 11.19
C ALA A 7 23.73 -4.69 10.53
N LYS A 8 24.33 -3.77 11.28
CA LYS A 8 25.42 -2.92 10.77
C LYS A 8 26.64 -3.75 10.37
N THR A 9 27.05 -4.71 11.22
CA THR A 9 28.15 -5.62 10.90
C THR A 9 27.89 -6.43 9.63
N LEU A 10 26.65 -6.87 9.40
CA LEU A 10 26.29 -7.56 8.16
C LEU A 10 26.38 -6.63 6.94
N ILE A 11 25.92 -5.38 7.05
CA ILE A 11 26.01 -4.38 5.97
C ILE A 11 27.47 -4.14 5.58
N ASP A 12 28.37 -4.00 6.56
CA ASP A 12 29.80 -3.75 6.33
C ASP A 12 30.50 -4.91 5.57
N GLN A 13 29.93 -6.12 5.59
CA GLN A 13 30.46 -7.28 4.86
C GLN A 13 30.01 -7.37 3.40
N ILE A 14 29.02 -6.55 3.00
CA ILE A 14 28.46 -6.59 1.65
C ILE A 14 29.33 -5.76 0.70
N PRO A 15 29.77 -6.33 -0.44
CA PRO A 15 30.46 -5.53 -1.45
C PRO A 15 29.60 -4.37 -1.94
N GLU A 16 30.20 -3.20 -2.13
CA GLU A 16 29.52 -1.97 -2.57
C GLU A 16 28.60 -2.20 -3.80
N SER A 17 29.07 -2.96 -4.79
CA SER A 17 28.30 -3.29 -6.01
C SER A 17 27.01 -4.07 -5.76
N LYS A 18 26.85 -4.66 -4.56
CA LYS A 18 25.67 -5.41 -4.14
C LYS A 18 24.80 -4.64 -3.16
N LEU A 19 25.28 -3.53 -2.58
CA LEU A 19 24.48 -2.72 -1.64
C LEU A 19 23.22 -2.15 -2.30
N ILE A 20 23.27 -1.87 -3.62
CA ILE A 20 22.10 -1.40 -4.37
C ILE A 20 20.88 -2.33 -4.27
N PHE A 21 21.09 -3.63 -4.04
CA PHE A 21 20.00 -4.59 -3.86
C PHE A 21 19.43 -4.61 -2.44
N VAL A 22 20.15 -4.06 -1.46
CA VAL A 22 19.77 -4.07 -0.04
C VAL A 22 19.16 -2.74 0.40
N VAL A 23 19.63 -1.64 -0.19
CA VAL A 23 19.13 -0.28 0.10
C VAL A 23 17.61 -0.17 0.06
N PRO A 24 16.87 -0.72 -0.93
CA PRO A 24 15.41 -0.62 -0.97
C PRO A 24 14.73 -1.23 0.25
N TYR A 25 15.25 -2.35 0.76
CA TYR A 25 14.71 -3.00 1.96
C TYR A 25 14.97 -2.18 3.22
N LEU A 26 16.15 -1.57 3.34
CA LEU A 26 16.45 -0.68 4.47
C LEU A 26 15.63 0.62 4.41
N GLN A 27 15.39 1.15 3.21
CA GLN A 27 14.52 2.30 3.01
C GLN A 27 13.07 1.97 3.40
N GLY A 28 12.55 0.82 2.98
CA GLY A 28 11.22 0.34 3.38
C GLY A 28 11.12 0.12 4.89
N ALA A 29 12.07 -0.58 5.50
CA ALA A 29 12.08 -0.84 6.95
C ALA A 29 12.28 0.42 7.82
N ALA A 30 12.72 1.53 7.22
CA ALA A 30 12.86 2.82 7.90
C ALA A 30 11.60 3.69 7.75
N LEU A 31 10.63 3.29 6.91
CA LEU A 31 9.32 3.94 6.90
C LEU A 31 8.64 3.69 8.24
N PRO A 32 8.00 4.71 8.85
CA PRO A 32 7.20 4.48 10.03
C PRO A 32 5.98 3.61 9.71
N ASP A 33 5.50 2.87 10.71
CA ASP A 33 4.42 1.88 10.57
C ASP A 33 3.11 2.50 10.04
N ASP A 34 2.94 3.81 10.21
CA ASP A 34 1.77 4.57 9.76
C ASP A 34 1.77 4.89 8.26
N VAL A 35 2.92 4.79 7.58
CA VAL A 35 3.00 5.01 6.11
C VAL A 35 2.43 3.82 5.33
N GLU A 36 2.43 2.63 5.93
CA GLU A 36 1.78 1.45 5.36
C GLU A 36 0.26 1.43 5.62
N MET A 37 -0.22 2.21 6.60
CA MET A 37 -1.65 2.34 6.86
C MET A 37 -2.31 3.34 5.90
N PRO A 38 -3.45 2.97 5.28
CA PRO A 38 -4.26 3.95 4.58
C PRO A 38 -4.65 5.11 5.52
N ASN A 39 -4.71 6.34 4.99
CA ASN A 39 -5.17 7.48 5.78
C ASN A 39 -6.63 7.29 6.24
N ALA A 40 -7.08 8.08 7.22
CA ALA A 40 -8.41 7.95 7.81
C ALA A 40 -9.55 8.03 6.78
N LYS A 41 -9.41 8.83 5.72
CA LYS A 41 -10.42 8.93 4.66
C LYS A 41 -10.50 7.63 3.85
N THR A 42 -9.36 7.04 3.52
CA THR A 42 -9.32 5.76 2.80
C THR A 42 -9.84 4.62 3.67
N LEU A 43 -9.52 4.59 4.96
CA LEU A 43 -10.07 3.59 5.89
C LEU A 43 -11.59 3.68 5.98
N ALA A 44 -12.15 4.90 6.10
CA ALA A 44 -13.59 5.09 6.13
C ALA A 44 -14.28 4.63 4.82
N ALA A 45 -13.65 4.88 3.67
CA ALA A 45 -14.17 4.41 2.38
C ALA A 45 -14.13 2.87 2.27
N ILE A 46 -13.13 2.21 2.85
CA ILE A 46 -13.06 0.75 2.90
C ILE A 46 -14.19 0.20 3.79
N GLU A 47 -14.38 0.77 4.98
CA GLU A 47 -15.45 0.37 5.92
C GLU A 47 -16.84 0.58 5.30
N GLU A 48 -17.05 1.66 4.56
CA GLU A 48 -18.28 1.90 3.82
C GLU A 48 -18.57 0.77 2.81
N VAL A 49 -17.56 0.37 2.03
CA VAL A 49 -17.69 -0.70 1.03
C VAL A 49 -17.95 -2.06 1.70
N GLU A 50 -17.28 -2.37 2.81
CA GLU A 50 -17.52 -3.59 3.58
C GLU A 50 -18.97 -3.67 4.07
N ASN A 51 -19.51 -2.56 4.59
CA ASN A 51 -20.91 -2.47 4.98
C ASN A 51 -21.88 -2.62 3.79
N MET A 52 -21.53 -2.06 2.62
CA MET A 52 -22.32 -2.23 1.40
C MET A 52 -22.36 -3.70 0.94
N ILE A 53 -21.25 -4.43 1.08
CA ILE A 53 -21.18 -5.86 0.79
C ILE A 53 -22.07 -6.64 1.77
N GLU A 54 -21.93 -6.40 3.07
CA GLU A 54 -22.73 -7.09 4.10
C GLU A 54 -24.23 -6.88 3.92
N THR A 55 -24.62 -5.65 3.57
CA THR A 55 -26.02 -5.28 3.39
C THR A 55 -26.57 -5.52 1.98
N GLY A 56 -25.73 -5.97 1.04
CA GLY A 56 -26.10 -6.16 -0.37
C GLY A 56 -26.50 -4.87 -1.09
N LYS A 57 -26.01 -3.72 -0.63
CA LYS A 57 -26.30 -2.38 -1.17
C LYS A 57 -25.23 -1.86 -2.13
N GLY A 58 -24.18 -2.63 -2.37
CA GLY A 58 -23.14 -2.27 -3.34
C GLY A 58 -23.70 -2.12 -4.75
N GLU A 59 -23.22 -1.12 -5.47
CA GLU A 59 -23.54 -0.95 -6.89
C GLU A 59 -22.75 -1.97 -7.72
N HIS A 60 -23.46 -2.66 -8.62
CA HIS A 60 -22.86 -3.53 -9.62
C HIS A 60 -23.02 -2.87 -10.98
N PHE A 61 -21.91 -2.65 -11.67
CA PHE A 61 -21.93 -2.14 -13.03
C PHE A 61 -22.00 -3.30 -14.03
N GLU A 62 -22.97 -3.24 -14.95
CA GLU A 62 -23.08 -4.14 -16.10
C GLU A 62 -22.92 -3.32 -17.39
N GLY A 63 -22.14 -3.80 -18.35
CA GLY A 63 -21.92 -3.12 -19.62
C GLY A 63 -20.46 -3.16 -20.07
N SER A 64 -20.10 -2.31 -21.03
CA SER A 64 -18.71 -2.20 -21.47
C SER A 64 -17.89 -1.31 -20.54
N THR A 65 -16.58 -1.50 -20.52
CA THR A 65 -15.67 -0.59 -19.80
C THR A 65 -15.78 0.86 -20.28
N ALA A 66 -16.12 1.09 -21.56
CA ALA A 66 -16.33 2.44 -22.08
C ALA A 66 -17.55 3.12 -21.43
N ASP A 67 -18.62 2.36 -21.20
CA ASP A 67 -19.84 2.86 -20.55
C ASP A 67 -19.57 3.19 -19.07
N LEU A 68 -18.78 2.37 -18.37
CA LEU A 68 -18.36 2.64 -17.00
C LEU A 68 -17.60 3.96 -16.88
N PHE A 69 -16.63 4.19 -17.76
CA PHE A 69 -15.87 5.44 -17.75
C PHE A 69 -16.72 6.66 -18.13
N ALA A 70 -17.69 6.49 -19.03
CA ALA A 70 -18.63 7.57 -19.37
C ALA A 70 -19.51 7.95 -18.16
N GLN A 71 -19.97 6.96 -17.38
CA GLN A 71 -20.72 7.20 -16.14
C GLN A 71 -19.87 7.94 -15.10
N LEU A 72 -18.68 7.43 -14.79
CA LEU A 72 -17.78 8.05 -13.80
C LEU A 72 -17.40 9.49 -14.17
N ALA A 73 -17.20 9.77 -15.46
CA ALA A 73 -16.87 11.11 -15.94
C ALA A 73 -18.06 12.10 -15.84
N ALA A 74 -19.30 11.60 -15.79
CA ALA A 74 -20.50 12.41 -15.62
C ALA A 74 -20.84 12.72 -14.16
N GLU A 75 -20.25 11.99 -13.21
CA GLU A 75 -20.45 12.15 -11.75
C GLU A 75 -19.54 13.22 -11.12
N GLY A 76 -18.53 13.72 -11.84
CA GLY A 76 -17.59 14.77 -11.40
C GLY A 76 -18.04 16.19 -11.74
#